data_AF-A0A1I4Q6U1-F1
#
_entry.id   AF-A0A1I4Q6U1-F1
#
_cell.length_a   1.000
_cell.length_b   1.000
_cell.length_c   1.000
_cell.angle_alpha   90.00
_cell.angle_beta   90.00
_cell.angle_gamma   90.00
#
_symmetry.space_group_name_H-M   'P 1'
#
loop_
_entity.id
_entity.type
_entity.pdbx_description
1 polymer ?
#
loop_
_entity_poly.entity_id
_entity_poly.type
_entity_poly.pdbx_seq_one_letter_code
_entity_poly.pdbx_strand_id
1 'polypeptide(L)' 'MADIKTNQQNMTAEIDLTENAVYKVRNGVIESVDIPGDGFGKQIITWQDGKPEGYKIEYTKK' A
#
# COMPACT_ATOMS: atom_id res chain seq x y z
N MET A 1 -7.69 -6.26 -10.60
CA MET A 1 -6.63 -5.29 -10.98
C MET A 1 -7.34 -3.96 -11.08
N ALA A 2 -7.24 -3.12 -10.05
CA ALA A 2 -7.94 -1.84 -10.00
C ALA A 2 -7.19 -0.79 -10.83
N ASP A 3 -7.93 -0.07 -11.69
CA ASP A 3 -7.43 1.00 -12.53
C ASP A 3 -7.30 2.31 -11.72
N ILE A 4 -6.07 2.67 -11.32
CA ILE A 4 -5.79 3.95 -10.68
C ILE A 4 -5.63 5.02 -11.76
N LYS A 5 -6.59 5.96 -11.86
CA LYS A 5 -6.49 7.11 -12.76
C LYS A 5 -5.65 8.21 -12.13
N THR A 6 -4.40 8.33 -12.54
CA THR A 6 -3.52 9.43 -12.10
C THR A 6 -3.73 10.66 -12.98
N ASN A 7 -4.23 11.76 -12.41
CA ASN A 7 -4.41 13.02 -13.13
C ASN A 7 -3.08 13.82 -13.11
N GLN A 8 -2.33 13.81 -14.21
CA GLN A 8 -0.95 14.36 -14.31
C GLN A 8 -0.80 15.87 -14.01
N GLN A 9 -1.88 16.60 -13.72
CA GLN A 9 -1.86 18.02 -13.34
C GLN A 9 -1.82 18.27 -11.82
N ASN A 10 -2.14 17.27 -10.98
CA ASN A 10 -2.12 17.38 -9.52
C ASN A 10 -1.39 16.17 -8.90
N MET A 11 -0.52 16.40 -7.91
CA MET A 11 0.18 15.36 -7.13
C MET A 11 -0.76 14.68 -6.11
N THR A 12 -1.96 14.33 -6.57
CA THR A 12 -3.07 13.77 -5.80
C THR A 12 -3.64 12.57 -6.54
N ALA A 13 -4.07 11.55 -5.81
CA ALA A 13 -4.75 10.40 -6.39
C ALA A 13 -6.08 10.14 -5.66
N GLU A 14 -7.05 9.59 -6.39
CA GLU A 14 -8.31 9.12 -5.84
C GLU A 14 -8.16 7.67 -5.37
N ILE A 15 -8.78 7.32 -4.24
CA ILE A 15 -8.75 5.97 -3.65
C ILE A 15 -10.19 5.45 -3.55
N ASP A 16 -10.42 4.23 -4.01
CA ASP A 16 -11.70 3.53 -3.83
C ASP A 16 -11.84 3.10 -2.36
N LEU A 17 -12.88 3.61 -1.70
CA LEU A 17 -13.16 3.33 -0.29
C LEU A 17 -13.96 2.03 -0.09
N THR A 18 -14.39 1.37 -1.16
CA THR A 18 -15.11 0.10 -1.10
C THR A 18 -14.17 -1.10 -0.98
N GLU A 19 -12.87 -0.90 -1.24
CA GLU A 19 -11.83 -1.92 -1.12
C GLU A 19 -11.06 -1.79 0.19
N ASN A 20 -10.88 -2.92 0.90
CA ASN A 20 -9.98 -2.97 2.05
C ASN A 20 -8.54 -3.05 1.55
N ALA A 21 -7.77 -1.99 1.72
CA ALA A 21 -6.39 -1.93 1.25
C ALA A 21 -5.50 -1.05 2.13
N VAL A 22 -4.19 -1.29 2.04
CA VAL A 22 -3.15 -0.40 2.57
C VAL A 22 -2.29 0.08 1.42
N TYR A 23 -2.04 1.39 1.37
CA TYR A 23 -1.22 2.02 0.35
C TYR A 23 -0.01 2.69 0.99
N LYS A 24 1.13 2.67 0.31
CA LYS A 24 2.29 3.52 0.62
C LYS A 24 2.48 4.53 -0.50
N VAL A 25 2.93 5.73 -0.15
CA VAL A 25 3.26 6.78 -1.12
C VAL A 25 4.77 6.99 -1.11
N ARG A 26 5.42 6.82 -2.27
CA ARG A 26 6.87 7.00 -2.40
C ARG A 26 7.18 7.73 -3.70
N ASN A 27 7.94 8.82 -3.62
CA ASN A 27 8.36 9.64 -4.76
C ASN A 27 7.19 10.04 -5.69
N GLY A 28 6.03 10.38 -5.12
CA GLY A 28 4.85 10.79 -5.88
C GLY A 28 4.03 9.65 -6.49
N VAL A 29 4.40 8.39 -6.22
CA VAL A 29 3.68 7.21 -6.71
C VAL A 29 2.99 6.52 -5.54
N ILE A 30 1.73 6.11 -5.75
CA ILE A 30 1.01 5.23 -4.84
C ILE A 30 1.31 3.78 -5.21
N GLU A 31 1.73 2.99 -4.23
CA GLU A 31 1.92 1.55 -4.34
C GLU A 31 0.98 0.85 -3.35
N SER A 32 0.17 -0.11 -3.83
CA SER A 32 -0.58 -1.00 -2.94
C SER A 32 0.39 -1.93 -2.19
N VAL A 33 0.10 -2.17 -0.92
CA VAL A 33 0.82 -3.18 -0.14
C VAL A 33 0.03 -4.49 -0.17
N ASP A 34 0.73 -5.62 -0.24
CA ASP A 34 0.05 -6.91 -0.34
C ASP A 34 -0.81 -7.18 0.90
N ILE A 35 -1.94 -7.85 0.67
CA ILE A 35 -2.84 -8.29 1.72
C ILE A 35 -2.24 -9.55 2.36
N PRO A 36 -2.08 -9.63 3.69
CA PRO A 36 -1.66 -10.85 4.35
C PRO A 36 -2.60 -12.02 4.00
N GLY A 37 -2.07 -13.22 3.83
CA GLY A 37 -2.86 -14.41 3.49
C GLY A 37 -3.91 -14.75 4.56
N ASP A 38 -4.76 -15.75 4.27
CA ASP A 38 -5.88 -16.14 5.14
C ASP A 38 -5.46 -16.39 6.59
N GLY A 39 -6.15 -15.73 7.53
CA GLY A 39 -5.89 -15.82 8.97
C GLY A 39 -5.53 -14.47 9.59
N PHE A 40 -4.64 -14.50 10.60
CA PHE A 40 -4.14 -13.28 11.25
C PHE A 40 -2.85 -12.84 10.56
N GLY A 41 -2.85 -11.60 10.06
CA GLY A 41 -1.72 -11.00 9.36
C GLY A 41 -1.18 -9.75 10.06
N LYS A 42 0.11 -9.49 9.86
CA LYS A 42 0.82 -8.28 10.28
C LYS A 42 1.61 -7.72 9.11
N GLN A 43 1.56 -6.41 8.96
CA GLN A 43 2.37 -5.67 7.99
C GLN A 43 3.32 -4.73 8.74
N ILE A 44 4.58 -4.72 8.34
CA ILE A 44 5.61 -3.85 8.91
C ILE A 44 6.15 -3.00 7.76
N ILE A 45 6.06 -1.69 7.89
CA ILE A 45 6.67 -0.74 6.94
C ILE A 45 8.02 -0.29 7.49
N THR A 46 9.06 -0.42 6.68
CA THR A 46 10.39 0.09 7.00
C THR A 46 10.56 1.49 6.42
N TRP A 47 10.89 2.44 7.28
CA TRP A 47 11.19 3.82 6.92
C TRP A 47 12.69 4.06 7.00
N GLN A 48 13.24 4.74 6.00
CA GLN A 48 14.63 5.19 5.97
C GLN A 48 14.70 6.56 5.32
N ASP A 49 15.47 7.48 5.90
CA ASP A 49 15.64 8.86 5.41
C ASP A 49 14.32 9.59 5.15
N GLY A 50 13.33 9.33 6.02
CA GLY A 50 11.99 9.93 5.93
C GLY A 50 11.10 9.34 4.82
N LYS A 51 11.53 8.27 4.16
CA LYS A 51 10.79 7.61 3.07
C LYS A 51 10.39 6.18 3.43
N PRO A 52 9.21 5.71 3.01
CA PRO A 52 8.87 4.30 3.12
C PRO A 52 9.64 3.52 2.05
N GLU A 53 10.61 2.71 2.45
CA GLU A 53 11.50 2.00 1.51
C GLU A 53 11.02 0.59 1.20
N GLY A 54 10.54 -0.13 2.21
CA GLY A 54 10.15 -1.53 2.09
C GLY A 54 9.02 -1.90 3.03
N TYR A 55 8.47 -3.09 2.81
CA TYR A 55 7.52 -3.68 3.74
C TYR A 55 7.76 -5.18 3.89
N LYS A 56 7.34 -5.71 5.03
CA LYS A 56 7.31 -7.14 5.33
C LYS A 56 5.90 -7.53 5.74
N ILE A 57 5.48 -8.69 5.29
CA ILE A 57 4.21 -9.29 5.68
C ILE A 57 4.49 -10.60 6.42
N GLU A 58 3.81 -10.78 7.53
CA GLU A 58 3.85 -11.98 8.35
C GLU A 58 2.40 -12.44 8.54
N TYR A 59 2.10 -13.72 8.36
CA TYR A 59 0.76 -14.23 8.60
C TYR A 59 0.81 -15.66 9.14
N THR A 60 -0.23 -16.01 9.90
CA THR A 60 -0.42 -17.35 10.44
C THR A 60 -1.60 -18.00 9.75
N LYS A 61 -1.37 -19.17 9.15
CA LYS A 61 -2.42 -20.06 8.67
C LYS A 61 -2.80 -21.04 9.80
N LYS A 62 -4.10 -21.25 10.01
CA LYS A 62 -4.61 -22.31 10.87
C LYS A 62 -4.85 -23.58 10.06
#